data_AF-A0A7S2NH22-F1
#
_entry.id   AF-A0A7S2NH22-F1
#
_cell.length_a   1.000
_cell.length_b   1.000
_cell.length_c   1.000
_cell.angle_alpha   90.00
_cell.angle_beta   90.00
_cell.angle_gamma   90.00
#
_symmetry.space_group_name_H-M   'P 1'
#
loop_
_entity.id
_entity.type
_entity.pdbx_description
1 polymer ?
#
loop_
_entity_poly.entity_id
_entity_poly.type
_entity_poly.pdbx_seq_one_letter_code
_entity_poly.pdbx_strand_id
1 'polypeptide(L)'
;SLLTLMRADRDMSPLQVLTSWEREMYKELDFRHEAENLKAVAANLRRANVEAIVPVPLEGLVGEKAFAMTYIEGFKVTDAEALAMHGVDREGLMCRIVEVYAQQLFVD
;
A
#
# COMPACT_ATOMS: atom_id res chain seq x y z
N SER A 1 -6.06 -11.01 -6.19
CA SER A 1 -7.40 -10.38 -6.22
C SER A 1 -8.45 -11.43 -6.59
N LEU A 2 -9.74 -11.17 -6.29
CA LEU A 2 -10.89 -12.06 -6.60
C LEU A 2 -10.88 -12.56 -8.06
N LEU A 3 -10.47 -11.69 -8.99
CA LEU A 3 -10.33 -12.01 -10.41
C LEU A 3 -9.24 -13.06 -10.71
N THR A 4 -8.18 -13.14 -9.90
CA THR A 4 -7.13 -14.18 -10.02
C THR A 4 -7.64 -15.54 -9.56
N LEU A 5 -8.40 -15.58 -8.45
CA LEU A 5 -9.02 -16.80 -7.92
C LEU A 5 -10.14 -17.31 -8.84
N MET A 6 -10.95 -16.43 -9.42
CA MET A 6 -11.98 -16.80 -10.41
C MET A 6 -11.39 -17.27 -11.75
N ARG A 7 -10.16 -16.88 -12.08
CA ARG A 7 -9.45 -17.35 -13.28
C ARG A 7 -8.72 -18.67 -13.08
N ALA A 8 -8.47 -19.07 -11.83
CA ALA A 8 -7.62 -20.20 -11.49
C ALA A 8 -8.27 -21.57 -11.73
N ASP A 9 -9.61 -21.66 -11.83
CA ASP A 9 -10.24 -22.92 -12.18
C ASP A 9 -11.68 -22.71 -12.67
N ARG A 10 -12.02 -23.16 -13.88
CA ARG A 10 -13.41 -23.08 -14.40
C ARG A 10 -14.34 -24.09 -13.73
N ASP A 11 -13.80 -25.00 -12.92
CA ASP A 11 -14.52 -26.10 -12.31
C ASP A 11 -14.83 -25.88 -10.81
N MET A 12 -14.43 -24.74 -10.22
CA MET A 12 -14.75 -24.43 -8.83
C MET A 12 -16.23 -24.06 -8.65
N SER A 13 -16.90 -24.76 -7.75
CA SER A 13 -18.24 -24.37 -7.30
C SER A 13 -18.24 -23.00 -6.61
N PRO A 14 -19.35 -22.25 -6.63
CA PRO A 14 -19.46 -20.96 -5.95
C PRO A 14 -19.06 -21.00 -4.46
N LEU A 15 -19.33 -22.11 -3.77
CA LEU A 15 -18.93 -22.30 -2.37
C LEU A 15 -17.42 -22.45 -2.19
N GLN A 16 -16.73 -23.09 -3.14
CA GLN A 16 -15.27 -23.18 -3.13
C GLN A 16 -14.62 -21.83 -3.39
N VAL A 17 -15.20 -21.01 -4.27
CA VAL A 17 -14.74 -19.63 -4.50
C VAL A 17 -14.90 -18.79 -3.24
N LEU A 18 -16.07 -18.85 -2.59
CA LEU A 18 -16.35 -18.08 -1.37
C LEU A 18 -15.46 -18.49 -0.20
N THR A 19 -15.27 -19.79 0.04
CA THR A 19 -14.42 -20.28 1.14
C THR A 19 -12.93 -20.00 0.89
N SER A 20 -12.47 -20.09 -0.37
CA SER A 20 -11.11 -19.72 -0.74
C SER A 20 -10.90 -18.21 -0.58
N TRP A 21 -11.86 -17.39 -1.00
CA TRP A 21 -11.80 -15.95 -0.84
C TRP A 21 -11.80 -15.53 0.64
N GLU A 22 -12.68 -16.11 1.46
CA GLU A 22 -12.74 -15.84 2.89
C GLU A 22 -11.39 -16.11 3.57
N ARG A 23 -10.80 -17.29 3.30
CA ARG A 23 -9.51 -17.67 3.87
C ARG A 23 -8.37 -16.75 3.42
N GLU A 24 -8.33 -16.37 2.15
CA GLU A 24 -7.29 -15.47 1.65
C GLU A 24 -7.47 -14.04 2.15
N MET A 25 -8.72 -13.56 2.29
CA MET A 25 -9.00 -12.25 2.89
C MET A 25 -8.53 -12.14 4.32
N TYR A 26 -8.77 -13.16 5.16
CA TYR A 26 -8.31 -13.12 6.56
C TYR A 26 -6.78 -13.12 6.69
N LYS A 27 -6.06 -13.73 5.75
CA LYS A 27 -4.59 -13.64 5.69
C LYS A 27 -4.12 -12.27 5.20
N GLU A 28 -4.81 -11.69 4.23
CA GLU A 28 -4.52 -10.37 3.67
C GLU A 28 -4.83 -9.22 4.66
N LEU A 29 -5.60 -9.48 5.71
CA LEU A 29 -6.04 -8.48 6.69
C LEU A 29 -5.14 -8.33 7.91
N ASP A 30 -4.11 -9.16 8.14
CA ASP A 30 -3.24 -8.98 9.31
C ASP A 30 -2.33 -7.75 9.16
N PHE A 31 -2.79 -6.62 9.69
CA PHE A 31 -2.08 -5.33 9.63
C PHE A 31 -0.73 -5.31 10.37
N ARG A 32 -0.38 -6.35 11.15
CA ARG A 32 0.98 -6.46 11.69
C ARG A 32 2.00 -6.62 10.57
N HIS A 33 1.64 -7.35 9.51
CA HIS A 33 2.49 -7.45 8.32
C HIS A 33 2.66 -6.08 7.65
N GLU A 34 1.57 -5.31 7.54
CA GLU A 34 1.61 -3.98 6.94
C GLU A 34 2.50 -3.00 7.74
N ALA A 35 2.52 -3.12 9.08
CA ALA A 35 3.41 -2.32 9.91
C ALA A 35 4.89 -2.65 9.69
N GLU A 36 5.23 -3.93 9.54
CA GLU A 36 6.59 -4.34 9.19
C GLU A 36 6.95 -3.91 7.75
N ASN A 37 6.01 -4.00 6.81
CA ASN A 37 6.19 -3.49 5.45
C ASN A 37 6.50 -2.00 5.44
N LEU A 38 5.75 -1.18 6.19
CA LEU A 38 6.00 0.27 6.30
C LEU A 38 7.40 0.58 6.85
N LYS A 39 7.87 -0.18 7.85
CA LYS A 39 9.24 -0.04 8.38
C LYS A 39 10.28 -0.39 7.32
N ALA A 40 10.08 -1.48 6.58
CA ALA A 40 10.97 -1.91 5.51
C ALA A 40 11.05 -0.88 4.38
N VAL A 41 9.89 -0.41 3.89
CA VAL A 41 9.79 0.64 2.87
C VAL A 41 10.49 1.92 3.32
N ALA A 42 10.27 2.37 4.56
CA ALA A 42 10.95 3.55 5.08
C ALA A 42 12.47 3.39 5.13
N ALA A 43 12.98 2.20 5.47
CA ALA A 43 14.41 1.93 5.47
C ALA A 43 15.00 1.86 4.05
N ASN A 44 14.28 1.24 3.12
CA ASN A 44 14.71 1.06 1.74
C ASN A 44 14.74 2.38 0.97
N LEU A 45 13.69 3.20 1.06
CA LEU A 45 13.65 4.51 0.40
C LEU A 45 14.75 5.44 0.92
N ARG A 46 15.01 5.43 2.24
CA ARG A 46 16.16 6.17 2.82
C ARG A 46 17.50 5.68 2.26
N ARG A 47 17.69 4.36 2.14
CA ARG A 47 18.93 3.77 1.60
C ARG A 47 19.12 4.11 0.12
N ALA A 48 18.04 4.13 -0.65
CA ALA A 48 18.03 4.47 -2.07
C ALA A 48 18.06 5.99 -2.33
N ASN A 49 18.05 6.82 -1.28
CA ASN A 49 18.00 8.28 -1.37
C ASN A 49 16.78 8.78 -2.18
N VAL A 50 15.65 8.07 -2.08
CA VAL A 50 14.36 8.45 -2.68
C VAL A 50 13.60 9.33 -1.69
N GLU A 51 13.21 10.52 -2.13
CA GLU A 51 12.54 11.51 -1.28
C GLU A 51 11.05 11.17 -1.11
N ALA A 52 10.71 10.57 0.02
CA ALA A 52 9.32 10.29 0.41
C ALA A 52 9.15 10.29 1.94
N ILE A 53 7.98 10.73 2.41
CA ILE A 53 7.59 10.62 3.82
C ILE A 53 6.76 9.36 3.99
N VAL A 54 7.25 8.44 4.83
CA VAL A 54 6.55 7.20 5.18
C VAL A 54 6.01 7.34 6.61
N PRO A 55 4.71 7.11 6.85
CA PRO A 55 4.14 7.20 8.18
C PRO A 55 4.69 6.09 9.09
N VAL A 56 4.85 6.40 10.37
CA VAL A 56 5.41 5.47 11.36
C VAL A 56 4.29 4.74 12.09
N PRO A 57 4.25 3.40 12.10
CA PRO A 57 3.28 2.64 12.89
C PRO A 57 3.40 2.95 14.39
N LEU A 58 2.27 3.12 15.08
CA LEU A 58 2.24 3.39 16.51
C LEU A 58 2.29 2.07 17.30
N GLU A 59 3.36 1.88 18.06
CA GLU A 59 3.57 0.66 18.86
C GLU A 59 2.42 0.44 19.86
N GLY A 60 1.97 -0.81 19.99
CA GLY A 60 0.82 -1.18 20.83
C GLY A 60 -0.55 -0.81 20.23
N LEU A 61 -0.60 -0.10 19.10
CA LEU A 61 -1.84 0.27 18.40
C LEU A 61 -1.94 -0.31 16.98
N VAL A 62 -1.18 -1.37 16.72
CA VAL A 62 -1.26 -2.20 15.51
C VAL A 62 -1.65 -3.61 15.92
N GLY A 63 -2.69 -4.15 15.30
CA GLY A 63 -3.13 -5.52 15.51
C GLY A 63 -3.76 -6.10 14.25
N GLU A 64 -4.28 -7.32 14.31
CA GLU A 64 -4.78 -8.04 13.13
C GLU A 64 -5.94 -7.37 12.39
N LYS A 65 -6.63 -6.40 13.00
CA LYS A 65 -7.85 -5.79 12.43
C LYS A 65 -7.90 -4.27 12.53
N ALA A 66 -6.89 -3.66 13.15
CA ALA A 66 -6.80 -2.22 13.32
C ALA A 66 -5.36 -1.76 13.22
N PHE A 67 -5.15 -0.61 12.59
CA PHE A 67 -3.84 -0.02 12.34
C PHE A 67 -3.88 1.46 12.73
N ALA A 68 -2.99 1.88 13.64
CA ALA A 68 -2.68 3.30 13.86
C ALA A 68 -1.23 3.65 13.48
N MET A 69 -1.04 4.83 12.88
CA MET A 69 0.25 5.39 12.45
C MET A 69 0.29 6.91 12.65
N THR A 70 1.47 7.52 12.51
CA THR A 70 1.61 8.98 12.47
C THR A 70 0.79 9.57 11.33
N TYR A 71 0.07 10.66 11.62
CA TYR A 71 -0.64 11.42 10.61
C TYR A 71 0.33 12.26 9.78
N ILE A 72 0.14 12.27 8.45
CA ILE A 72 0.87 13.14 7.52
C ILE A 72 -0.15 14.12 6.94
N GLU A 73 0.14 15.42 7.11
CA GLU A 73 -0.67 16.48 6.54
C GLU A 73 -0.45 16.57 5.02
N GLY A 74 -1.54 16.75 4.28
CA GLY A 74 -1.53 16.85 2.83
C GLY A 74 -2.91 16.63 2.22
N PHE A 75 -2.95 16.57 0.89
CA PHE A 75 -4.15 16.29 0.12
C PHE A 75 -3.91 15.11 -0.82
N LYS A 76 -4.99 14.51 -1.31
CA LYS A 76 -4.90 13.32 -2.16
C LYS A 76 -4.20 13.66 -3.47
N VAL A 77 -3.33 12.76 -3.93
CA VAL A 77 -2.70 12.84 -5.26
C VAL A 77 -3.72 12.89 -6.40
N THR A 78 -4.94 12.39 -6.16
CA THR A 78 -6.04 12.40 -7.13
C THR A 78 -6.87 13.69 -7.10
N ASP A 79 -6.60 14.61 -6.18
CA ASP A 79 -7.31 15.88 -6.06
C ASP A 79 -6.66 16.93 -6.98
N ALA A 80 -7.17 17.01 -8.21
CA ALA A 80 -6.63 17.90 -9.22
C ALA A 80 -6.81 19.39 -8.86
N GLU A 81 -7.86 19.74 -8.12
CA GLU A 81 -8.12 21.11 -7.69
C GLU A 81 -7.12 21.52 -6.60
N ALA A 82 -6.91 20.67 -5.60
CA ALA A 82 -5.90 20.92 -4.56
C ALA A 82 -4.48 21.00 -5.14
N LEU A 83 -4.13 20.11 -6.07
CA LEU A 83 -2.84 20.16 -6.79
C LEU A 83 -2.65 21.47 -7.53
N ALA A 84 -3.66 21.93 -8.26
CA ALA A 84 -3.61 23.19 -9.01
C ALA A 84 -3.52 24.40 -8.08
N MET A 85 -4.32 24.42 -7.01
CA MET A 85 -4.35 25.51 -6.03
C MET A 85 -3.01 25.70 -5.31
N HIS A 86 -2.29 24.59 -5.04
CA HIS A 86 -0.97 24.63 -4.41
C HIS A 86 0.19 24.72 -5.41
N GLY A 87 -0.09 24.86 -6.71
CA GLY A 87 0.94 25.00 -7.74
C GLY A 87 1.87 23.79 -7.85
N VAL A 88 1.37 22.58 -7.58
CA VAL A 88 2.17 21.36 -7.59
C VAL A 88 2.58 21.01 -9.02
N ASP A 89 3.87 20.78 -9.24
CA ASP A 89 4.39 20.15 -10.46
C ASP A 89 3.92 18.70 -10.54
N ARG A 90 2.91 18.47 -11.37
CA ARG A 90 2.28 17.15 -11.56
C ARG A 90 3.21 16.17 -12.25
N GLU A 91 4.05 16.63 -13.18
CA GLU A 91 4.97 15.75 -13.91
C GLU A 91 6.07 15.27 -12.96
N GLY A 92 6.73 16.19 -12.25
CA GLY A 92 7.71 15.85 -11.23
C GLY A 92 7.14 14.98 -10.11
N LEU A 93 5.89 15.22 -9.68
CA LEU A 93 5.20 14.35 -8.73
C LEU A 93 5.03 12.93 -9.25
N MET A 94 4.58 12.76 -10.50
CA MET A 94 4.43 11.44 -11.10
C MET A 94 5.77 10.72 -11.27
N CYS A 95 6.84 11.43 -11.65
CA CYS A 95 8.18 10.86 -11.71
C CYS A 95 8.61 10.31 -10.35
N ARG A 96 8.45 11.07 -9.26
CA ARG A 96 8.78 10.60 -7.90
C ARG A 96 7.94 9.39 -7.47
N ILE A 97 6.64 9.38 -7.78
CA ILE A 97 5.78 8.23 -7.48
C ILE A 97 6.28 6.98 -8.20
N VAL A 98 6.58 7.09 -9.49
CA VAL A 98 7.10 5.97 -10.28
C VAL A 98 8.46 5.49 -9.74
N GLU A 99 9.34 6.40 -9.33
CA GLU A 99 10.63 6.07 -8.72
C GLU A 99 10.46 5.28 -7.42
N VAL A 100 9.56 5.71 -6.53
CA VAL A 100 9.22 4.98 -5.30
C VAL A 100 8.73 3.56 -5.61
N TYR A 101 7.78 3.41 -6.54
CA TYR A 101 7.27 2.09 -6.92
C TYR A 101 8.33 1.23 -7.61
N ALA A 102 9.20 1.81 -8.44
CA ALA A 102 10.27 1.09 -9.11
C ALA A 102 11.28 0.52 -8.10
N GLN A 103 11.64 1.30 -7.07
CA GLN A 103 12.48 0.83 -5.97
C GLN A 103 11.85 -0.37 -5.27
N GLN A 104 10.56 -0.27 -4.93
CA GLN A 104 9.84 -1.34 -4.22
C GLN A 104 9.65 -2.62 -5.04
N LEU A 105 9.48 -2.52 -6.36
CA LEU A 105 9.14 -3.67 -7.21
C LEU A 105 10.37 -4.36 -7.80
N PHE A 106 11.44 -3.62 -8.07
CA PHE A 106 12.57 -4.12 -8.84
C PHE A 106 13.88 -4.19 -8.05
N VAL A 107 13.95 -3.59 -6.87
CA VAL A 107 15.20 -3.49 -6.09
C VAL A 107 15.08 -4.11 -4.71
N ASP A 108 13.99 -3.82 -4.00
CA ASP A 108 13.71 -4.32 -2.66
C ASP A 108 13.26 -5.80 -2.65
#